data_AF-A0A9E3KVW7-F1
#
_entry.id   AF-A0A9E3KVW7-F1
#
_cell.length_a   1.000
_cell.length_b   1.000
_cell.length_c   1.000
_cell.angle_alpha   90.00
_cell.angle_beta   90.00
_cell.angle_gamma   90.00
#
_symmetry.space_group_name_H-M   'P 1'
#
loop_
_entity.id
_entity.type
_entity.pdbx_description
1 polymer ?
#
loop_
_entity_poly.entity_id
_entity_poly.type
_entity_poly.pdbx_seq_one_letter_code
_entity_poly.pdbx_strand_id
1 'polypeptide(L)'
;MSQVQTVEISPADAKGEWVQVETEFVDRPILCVDCGQEFTWTAGEQLFFHDKGLKNEPKRCKPCKQAKNERLAAIAAAQATGVRQRIEVSVQCAQCGQQTTVPFYPSQGRPVFCRSCFLGGRDGEE
;
A
#
# COMPACT_ATOMS: atom_id res chain seq x y z
N MET A 1 -0.75 -26.83 -25.27
CA MET A 1 -1.40 -28.07 -24.80
C MET A 1 -2.08 -27.75 -23.47
N SER A 2 -3.27 -27.15 -23.53
CA SER A 2 -4.03 -26.79 -22.33
C SER A 2 -4.81 -28.03 -21.88
N GLN A 3 -4.53 -28.52 -20.69
CA GLN A 3 -5.27 -29.66 -20.13
C GLN A 3 -6.63 -29.15 -19.66
N VAL A 4 -7.63 -29.29 -20.53
CA VAL A 4 -9.04 -29.12 -20.19
C VAL A 4 -9.44 -30.34 -19.37
N GLN A 5 -9.65 -30.15 -18.07
CA GLN A 5 -10.27 -31.18 -17.23
C GLN A 5 -11.78 -31.03 -17.36
N THR A 6 -12.39 -31.97 -18.07
CA THR A 6 -13.85 -32.14 -18.15
C THR A 6 -14.33 -32.73 -16.84
N VAL A 7 -15.15 -32.01 -16.08
CA VAL A 7 -15.94 -32.57 -14.98
C VAL A 7 -17.41 -32.35 -15.27
N GLU A 8 -18.19 -33.42 -15.14
CA GLU A 8 -19.62 -33.44 -15.42
C GLU A 8 -20.40 -33.14 -14.14
N ILE A 9 -21.16 -32.05 -14.11
CA ILE A 9 -22.24 -31.86 -13.14
C ILE A 9 -23.41 -31.16 -13.82
N SER A 10 -24.51 -31.89 -14.03
CA SER A 10 -25.87 -31.34 -14.22
C SER A 10 -26.59 -31.37 -12.86
N PRO A 11 -27.46 -30.39 -12.50
CA PRO A 11 -28.83 -30.39 -13.08
C PRO A 11 -29.58 -29.04 -13.17
N ALA A 12 -30.47 -29.00 -14.16
CA ALA A 12 -31.87 -28.54 -14.19
C ALA A 12 -32.43 -27.54 -13.14
N ASP A 13 -33.09 -26.50 -13.67
CA ASP A 13 -34.25 -25.76 -13.15
C ASP A 13 -34.11 -24.80 -11.93
N ALA A 14 -34.04 -23.51 -12.27
CA ALA A 14 -34.74 -22.40 -11.62
C ALA A 14 -34.53 -22.12 -10.10
N LYS A 15 -33.30 -21.90 -9.61
CA LYS A 15 -33.01 -21.10 -8.38
C LYS A 15 -31.56 -20.59 -8.35
N GLY A 16 -31.35 -19.28 -8.21
CA GLY A 16 -30.06 -18.70 -7.83
C GLY A 16 -29.01 -18.68 -8.94
N GLU A 17 -29.13 -17.71 -9.82
CA GLU A 17 -28.20 -17.40 -10.91
C GLU A 17 -26.83 -16.98 -10.35
N TRP A 18 -25.85 -17.88 -10.38
CA TRP A 18 -24.45 -17.51 -10.20
C TRP A 18 -23.86 -17.20 -11.57
N VAL A 19 -23.83 -15.92 -11.91
CA VAL A 19 -23.11 -15.44 -13.10
C VAL A 19 -21.64 -15.76 -12.89
N GLN A 20 -21.12 -16.74 -13.63
CA GLN A 20 -19.69 -16.97 -13.74
C GLN A 20 -19.06 -15.75 -14.42
N VAL A 21 -18.63 -14.76 -13.64
CA VAL A 21 -17.81 -13.66 -14.14
C VAL A 21 -16.44 -14.25 -14.43
N GLU A 22 -16.24 -14.70 -15.66
CA GLU A 22 -14.93 -15.00 -16.21
C GLU A 22 -14.16 -13.69 -16.18
N THR A 23 -13.28 -13.51 -15.18
CA THR A 23 -12.51 -12.27 -15.03
C THR A 23 -11.47 -12.25 -16.13
N GLU A 24 -11.85 -11.67 -17.28
CA GLU A 24 -10.91 -11.32 -18.33
C GLU A 24 -9.89 -10.34 -17.74
N PHE A 25 -8.64 -10.78 -17.62
CA PHE A 25 -7.55 -9.93 -17.15
C PHE A 25 -7.03 -9.12 -18.33
N VAL A 26 -7.16 -7.80 -18.23
CA VAL A 26 -6.74 -6.85 -19.28
C VAL A 26 -5.84 -5.80 -18.66
N ASP A 27 -4.76 -5.45 -19.36
CA ASP A 27 -3.85 -4.38 -18.95
C ASP A 27 -4.63 -3.10 -18.62
N ARG A 28 -4.45 -2.60 -17.40
CA ARG A 28 -5.15 -1.41 -16.93
C ARG A 28 -4.17 -0.37 -16.37
N PRO A 29 -4.23 0.90 -16.82
CA PRO A 29 -3.47 1.98 -16.20
C PRO A 29 -4.05 2.37 -14.84
N ILE A 30 -3.17 2.61 -13.87
CA ILE A 30 -3.50 2.92 -12.48
C ILE A 30 -2.54 3.97 -11.91
N LEU A 31 -2.96 4.73 -10.90
CA LEU A 31 -2.16 5.84 -10.35
C LEU A 31 -1.41 5.44 -9.08
N CYS A 32 -0.14 5.84 -9.00
CA CYS A 32 0.66 5.65 -7.79
C CYS A 32 0.21 6.59 -6.67
N VAL A 33 -0.09 6.04 -5.48
CA VAL A 33 -0.50 6.84 -4.31
C VAL A 33 0.60 7.75 -3.74
N ASP A 34 1.86 7.51 -4.08
CA ASP A 34 2.99 8.29 -3.55
C ASP A 34 3.46 9.39 -4.52
N CYS A 35 3.55 9.10 -5.83
CA CYS A 35 4.06 10.06 -6.83
C CYS A 35 3.02 10.54 -7.85
N GLY A 36 1.81 9.99 -7.85
CA GLY A 36 0.75 10.34 -8.80
C GLY A 36 0.99 9.89 -10.24
N GLN A 37 2.12 9.26 -10.55
CA GLN A 37 2.40 8.77 -11.90
C GLN A 37 1.53 7.55 -12.24
N GLU A 38 1.07 7.51 -13.48
CA GLU A 38 0.39 6.36 -14.05
C GLU A 38 1.36 5.20 -14.28
N PHE A 39 0.93 3.99 -13.96
CA PHE A 39 1.62 2.75 -14.27
C PHE A 39 0.63 1.65 -14.61
N THR A 40 1.07 0.65 -15.39
CA THR A 40 0.20 -0.42 -15.88
C THR A 40 0.12 -1.56 -14.86
N TRP A 41 -1.09 -1.96 -14.48
CA TRP A 41 -1.37 -3.25 -13.86
C TRP A 41 -1.68 -4.26 -14.94
N THR A 42 -0.68 -5.06 -15.29
CA THR A 42 -0.75 -5.95 -16.45
C THR A 42 -1.70 -7.13 -16.21
N ALA A 43 -2.24 -7.69 -17.29
CA ALA A 43 -3.06 -8.90 -17.25
C ALA A 43 -2.32 -10.07 -16.56
N GLY A 44 -1.01 -10.20 -16.82
CA GLY A 44 -0.16 -11.20 -16.16
C GLY A 44 -0.02 -10.97 -14.65
N GLU A 45 0.08 -9.73 -14.20
CA GLU A 45 0.08 -9.42 -12.77
C GLU A 45 -1.29 -9.65 -12.14
N GLN A 46 -2.39 -9.32 -12.83
CA GLN A 46 -3.73 -9.59 -12.31
C GLN A 46 -4.00 -11.09 -12.16
N LEU A 47 -3.61 -11.90 -13.16
CA LEU A 47 -3.61 -13.35 -13.09
C LEU A 47 -2.80 -13.86 -11.89
N PHE A 48 -1.58 -13.37 -11.73
CA PHE A 48 -0.73 -13.75 -10.59
C PHE A 48 -1.39 -13.41 -9.24
N PHE A 49 -2.05 -12.25 -9.14
CA PHE A 49 -2.74 -11.83 -7.93
C PHE A 49 -3.95 -12.73 -7.66
N HIS A 50 -4.74 -13.05 -8.68
CA HIS A 50 -5.87 -13.97 -8.58
C HIS A 50 -5.44 -15.37 -8.12
N ASP A 51 -4.43 -15.97 -8.76
CA ASP A 51 -3.93 -17.31 -8.44
C ASP A 51 -3.33 -17.41 -7.03
N LYS A 52 -2.79 -16.31 -6.51
CA LYS A 52 -2.27 -16.22 -5.13
C LYS A 52 -3.34 -15.84 -4.11
N GLY A 53 -4.59 -15.65 -4.52
CA GLY A 53 -5.68 -15.17 -3.65
C GLY A 53 -5.47 -13.73 -3.17
N LEU A 54 -4.62 -12.95 -3.83
CA LEU A 54 -4.34 -11.55 -3.55
C LEU A 54 -5.41 -10.68 -4.21
N LYS A 55 -6.38 -10.22 -3.44
CA LYS A 55 -7.52 -9.42 -3.94
C LYS A 55 -7.20 -7.92 -4.11
N ASN A 56 -6.03 -7.47 -3.63
CA ASN A 56 -5.69 -6.06 -3.56
C ASN A 56 -4.87 -5.62 -4.77
N GLU A 57 -5.31 -4.59 -5.47
CA GLU A 57 -4.56 -3.94 -6.55
C GLU A 57 -3.23 -3.30 -6.07
N PRO A 58 -2.18 -3.30 -6.90
CA PRO A 58 -0.96 -2.54 -6.63
C PRO A 58 -1.25 -1.05 -6.41
N LYS A 59 -0.86 -0.49 -5.26
CA LYS A 59 -1.09 0.95 -4.97
C LYS A 59 0.10 1.85 -5.36
N ARG A 60 1.26 1.28 -5.63
CA ARG A 60 2.52 2.01 -5.84
C ARG A 60 3.21 1.50 -7.09
N CYS A 61 3.71 2.43 -7.91
CA CYS A 61 4.57 2.08 -9.02
C CYS A 61 5.88 1.44 -8.53
N LYS A 62 6.57 0.73 -9.45
CA LYS A 62 7.83 0.03 -9.18
C LYS A 62 8.90 0.89 -8.47
N PRO A 63 9.20 2.14 -8.88
CA PRO A 63 10.21 2.95 -8.19
C PRO A 63 9.79 3.31 -6.75
N CYS A 64 8.54 3.70 -6.51
CA CYS A 64 8.06 3.99 -5.14
C CYS A 64 8.04 2.74 -4.26
N LYS A 65 7.69 1.58 -4.81
CA LYS A 65 7.79 0.29 -4.11
C LYS A 65 9.24 -0.03 -3.72
N GLN A 66 10.19 0.20 -4.62
CA GLN A 66 11.62 -0.01 -4.35
C GLN A 66 12.14 0.95 -3.27
N ALA A 67 11.87 2.25 -3.40
CA ALA A 67 12.29 3.25 -2.40
C ALA A 67 11.72 2.96 -1.01
N LYS A 68 10.46 2.52 -0.92
CA LYS A 68 9.87 2.06 0.34
C LYS A 68 10.63 0.86 0.91
N ASN A 69 10.91 -0.15 0.09
CA ASN A 69 11.60 -1.35 0.53
C ASN A 69 13.03 -1.04 0.99
N GLU A 70 13.74 -0.15 0.31
CA GLU A 70 15.08 0.30 0.67
C GLU A 70 15.09 1.04 2.01
N ARG A 71 14.12 1.96 2.24
CA ARG A 71 13.94 2.61 3.53
C ARG A 71 13.67 1.61 4.66
N LEU A 72 12.85 0.59 4.41
CA LEU A 72 12.58 -0.48 5.39
C LEU A 72 13.83 -1.33 5.66
N ALA A 73 14.59 -1.68 4.63
CA ALA A 73 15.84 -2.42 4.76
C ALA A 73 16.88 -1.64 5.57
N ALA A 74 17.02 -0.33 5.32
CA ALA A 74 17.91 0.54 6.09
C ALA A 74 17.53 0.59 7.58
N ILE A 75 16.23 0.67 7.89
CA ILE A 75 15.73 0.62 9.27
C ILE A 75 16.03 -0.75 9.90
N ALA A 76 15.78 -1.85 9.21
CA ALA A 76 16.05 -3.20 9.70
C ALA A 76 17.55 -3.43 9.94
N ALA A 77 18.41 -2.94 9.05
CA ALA A 77 19.86 -3.02 9.19
C ALA A 77 20.37 -2.22 10.41
N ALA A 78 19.83 -1.02 10.63
CA ALA A 78 20.13 -0.21 11.81
C ALA A 78 19.64 -0.87 13.11
N GLN A 79 18.52 -1.59 13.08
CA GLN A 79 18.04 -2.37 14.23
C GLN A 79 18.93 -3.58 14.53
N ALA A 80 19.44 -4.26 13.50
CA ALA A 80 20.28 -5.45 13.64
C ALA A 80 21.69 -5.14 14.21
N THR A 81 22.23 -3.94 13.96
CA THR A 81 23.57 -3.54 14.44
C THR A 81 23.57 -3.03 15.89
N GLY A 82 22.42 -2.96 16.57
CA GLY A 82 22.31 -2.47 17.96
C GLY A 82 22.58 -0.97 18.14
N VAL A 83 23.13 -0.30 17.12
CA VAL A 83 23.28 1.14 17.04
C VAL A 83 21.94 1.71 16.59
N ARG A 84 21.11 2.14 17.54
CA ARG A 84 19.94 2.97 17.24
C ARG A 84 20.44 4.29 16.64
N GLN A 85 20.67 4.30 15.33
CA GLN A 85 20.90 5.52 14.57
C GLN A 85 19.70 6.42 14.84
N ARG A 86 19.93 7.49 15.61
CA ARG A 86 18.89 8.47 15.93
C ARG A 86 18.65 9.27 14.66
N ILE A 87 17.71 8.81 13.84
CA ILE A 87 17.30 9.52 12.64
C ILE A 87 16.54 10.76 13.11
N GLU A 88 17.16 11.93 12.96
CA GLU A 88 16.58 13.22 13.30
C GLU A 88 16.07 13.88 12.01
N VAL A 89 14.76 13.81 11.77
CA VAL A 89 14.14 14.46 10.60
C VAL A 89 13.51 15.78 11.02
N SER A 90 13.89 16.87 10.35
CA SER A 90 13.26 18.17 10.56
C SER A 90 11.96 18.28 9.77
N VAL A 91 10.87 18.62 10.43
CA VAL A 91 9.51 18.68 9.85
C VAL A 91 8.76 19.88 10.41
N GLN A 92 7.74 20.36 9.70
CA GLN A 92 6.92 21.47 10.16
C GLN A 92 5.72 20.95 10.98
N CYS A 93 5.41 21.60 12.09
CA CYS A 93 4.23 21.30 12.87
C CYS A 93 2.96 21.65 12.07
N ALA A 94 2.01 20.72 11.98
CA ALA A 94 0.76 20.91 11.25
C ALA A 94 -0.16 21.99 11.85
N GLN A 95 0.01 22.34 13.13
CA GLN A 95 -0.84 23.31 13.83
C GLN A 95 -0.23 24.71 13.89
N CYS A 96 1.05 24.83 14.26
CA CYS A 96 1.70 26.13 14.44
C CYS A 96 2.77 26.47 13.40
N GLY A 97 3.09 25.54 12.47
CA GLY A 97 4.08 25.74 11.42
C GLY A 97 5.55 25.71 11.88
N GLN A 98 5.83 25.65 13.19
CA GLN A 98 7.21 25.65 13.68
C GLN A 98 7.98 24.38 13.28
N GLN A 99 9.26 24.55 12.98
CA GLN A 99 10.17 23.45 12.65
C GLN A 99 10.49 22.64 13.91
N THR A 100 10.21 21.34 13.87
CA THR A 100 10.46 20.41 14.98
C THR A 100 11.24 19.21 14.47
N THR A 101 12.05 18.61 15.33
CA THR A 101 12.80 17.39 15.01
C THR A 101 12.08 16.18 15.55
N VAL A 102 11.86 15.18 14.71
CA VAL A 102 11.22 13.91 15.10
C VAL A 102 12.18 12.74 14.92
N PRO A 103 12.14 11.72 15.81
CA PRO A 103 13.01 10.54 15.75
C PRO A 103 12.52 9.48 14.74
N PHE A 104 11.54 9.84 13.92
CA PHE A 104 10.92 8.98 12.92
C PHE A 104 10.64 9.81 11.67
N TYR A 105 10.48 9.11 10.57
CA TYR A 105 10.31 9.74 9.27
C TYR A 105 8.81 9.81 8.97
N PRO A 106 8.22 10.98 8.67
CA PRO A 106 6.76 11.16 8.59
C PRO A 106 6.09 10.14 7.68
N SER A 107 4.93 9.65 8.13
CA SER A 107 4.04 8.79 7.34
C SER A 107 3.03 9.65 6.58
N GLN A 108 2.77 9.31 5.32
CA GLN A 108 1.70 9.94 4.54
C GLN A 108 0.35 9.75 5.26
N GLY A 109 -0.40 10.84 5.45
CA GLY A 109 -1.75 10.82 6.05
C GLY A 109 -1.83 11.00 7.57
N ARG A 110 -0.72 11.25 8.28
CA ARG A 110 -0.74 11.53 9.73
C ARG A 110 -0.02 12.84 10.05
N PRO A 111 -0.70 13.86 10.62
CA PRO A 111 -0.08 15.15 10.90
C PRO A 111 0.99 15.03 11.99
N VAL A 112 2.07 15.80 11.84
CA VAL A 112 3.14 15.88 12.85
C VAL A 112 2.96 17.14 13.68
N PHE A 113 3.03 17.00 15.00
CA PHE A 113 2.90 18.11 15.95
C PHE A 113 4.20 18.33 16.71
N CYS A 114 4.52 19.59 17.02
CA CYS A 114 5.58 19.89 17.98
C CYS A 114 5.14 19.51 19.39
N ARG A 115 6.08 19.46 20.34
CA ARG A 115 5.79 19.04 21.73
C ARG A 115 4.70 19.89 22.38
N SER A 116 4.69 21.20 22.16
CA SER A 116 3.68 22.10 22.73
C SER A 116 2.28 21.83 22.15
N CYS A 117 2.15 21.77 20.82
CA CYS A 117 0.86 21.47 20.17
C CYS A 117 0.36 20.06 20.48
N PHE A 118 1.24 19.06 20.57
CA PHE A 118 0.84 17.69 20.93
C PHE A 118 0.29 17.57 22.36
N LEU A 119 0.83 18.34 23.29
CA LEU A 119 0.35 18.37 24.68
C LEU A 119 -0.93 19.21 24.82
N GLY A 120 -1.05 20.31 24.07
CA GLY A 120 -2.22 21.19 24.08
C GLY A 120 -3.43 20.68 23.27
N GLY A 121 -3.23 19.75 22.33
CA GLY A 121 -4.29 19.19 21.49
C GLY A 121 -5.08 18.03 22.12
N ARG A 122 -4.94 17.77 23.42
CA ARG A 122 -5.72 16.73 24.12
C ARG A 122 -7.12 17.22 24.54
N ASP A 123 -7.40 18.51 24.35
CA ASP A 123 -8.59 19.20 24.88
C ASP A 123 -9.55 19.78 23.80
N GLY A 124 -9.48 19.35 22.54
CA GLY A 124 -10.45 19.71 21.49
C GLY A 124 -9.91 19.34 20.10
N GLU A 125 -10.66 18.80 19.14
CA GLU A 125 -12.10 18.88 18.83
C GLU A 125 -12.45 17.68 17.92
N GLU A 126 -13.72 17.30 17.90
CA GLU A 126 -14.37 16.19 17.18
C GLU A 126 -14.27 16.28 15.64
#